data_AF-A0A7W9FYB6-F1
#
_entry.id   AF-A0A7W9FYB6-F1
#
_cell.length_a   1.000
_cell.length_b   1.000
_cell.length_c   1.000
_cell.angle_alpha   90.00
_cell.angle_beta   90.00
_cell.angle_gamma   90.00
#
_symmetry.space_group_name_H-M   'P 1'
#
loop_
_entity.id
_entity.type
_entity.pdbx_description
1 polymer ?
#
loop_
_entity_poly.entity_id
_entity_poly.type
_entity_poly.pdbx_seq_one_letter_code
_entity_poly.pdbx_strand_id
1 'polypeptide(L)'
;MTVTRFHDLPLAQRDREWDAAAADKRVRKWANAEDKPNAKYREAFSWYDADDADEFGAYKLPIADVVNGELKAVPRAVFAAAAVMEGARGGVDLPKKDIEGVKGHLARYYAKLGEEPPWER
;
A
#
# COMPACT_ATOMS: atom_id res chain seq x y z
N MET A 1 -7.19 -12.88 -7.08
CA MET A 1 -7.20 -11.40 -7.25
C MET A 1 -5.98 -10.88 -6.54
N THR A 2 -5.09 -10.16 -7.23
CA THR A 2 -3.76 -9.73 -6.73
C THR A 2 -3.71 -8.24 -6.41
N VAL A 3 -4.51 -7.42 -7.11
CA VAL A 3 -4.77 -6.02 -6.72
C VAL A 3 -5.75 -6.00 -5.54
N THR A 4 -5.41 -5.26 -4.49
CA THR A 4 -6.27 -5.14 -3.32
C THR A 4 -7.49 -4.28 -3.61
N ARG A 5 -8.60 -4.54 -2.90
CA ARG A 5 -9.79 -3.73 -3.03
C ARG A 5 -9.47 -2.32 -2.52
N PHE A 6 -9.99 -1.29 -3.19
CA PHE A 6 -9.92 0.06 -2.63
C PHE A 6 -10.80 0.15 -1.36
N HIS A 7 -10.15 0.29 -0.21
CA HIS A 7 -10.80 0.40 1.11
C HIS A 7 -11.18 1.83 1.49
N ASP A 8 -10.86 2.82 0.65
CA ASP A 8 -11.11 4.25 0.91
C ASP A 8 -10.60 4.71 2.28
N LEU A 9 -9.40 4.26 2.67
CA LEU A 9 -8.84 4.51 3.99
C LEU A 9 -8.78 6.01 4.29
N PRO A 10 -9.08 6.44 5.53
CA PRO A 10 -8.89 7.84 5.91
C PRO A 10 -7.43 8.24 5.75
N LEU A 11 -7.20 9.52 5.43
CA LEU A 11 -5.85 10.03 5.23
C LEU A 11 -5.19 10.34 6.59
N ALA A 12 -3.91 9.97 6.72
CA ALA A 12 -3.06 10.51 7.77
C ALA A 12 -2.66 11.96 7.46
N GLN A 13 -2.08 12.64 8.46
CA GLN A 13 -1.48 13.97 8.25
C GLN A 13 -0.42 13.93 7.14
N ARG A 14 -0.41 14.97 6.30
CA ARG A 14 0.40 15.00 5.07
C ARG A 14 1.91 15.04 5.34
N ASP A 15 2.31 15.80 6.36
CA ASP A 15 3.69 16.02 6.77
C ASP A 15 4.26 14.91 7.66
N ARG A 16 3.41 13.98 8.14
CA ARG A 16 3.79 12.87 9.01
C ARG A 16 4.98 12.09 8.46
N GLU A 17 5.94 11.83 9.35
CA GLU A 17 7.02 10.90 9.08
C GLU A 17 6.53 9.47 8.97
N TRP A 18 7.13 8.72 8.05
CA TRP A 18 6.73 7.35 7.78
C TRP A 18 7.95 6.48 7.52
N ASP A 19 7.97 5.32 8.18
CA ASP A 19 8.96 4.27 8.01
C ASP A 19 8.21 2.98 7.69
N ALA A 20 8.53 2.37 6.55
CA ALA A 20 7.81 1.20 6.05
C ALA A 20 7.93 0.00 7.00
N ALA A 21 9.10 -0.24 7.60
CA ALA A 21 9.33 -1.39 8.48
C ALA A 21 8.65 -1.21 9.84
N ALA A 22 8.64 0.01 10.36
CA ALA A 22 7.93 0.33 11.59
C ALA A 22 6.40 0.30 11.38
N ALA A 23 5.92 0.77 10.22
CA ALA A 23 4.52 0.70 9.84
C ALA A 23 4.06 -0.76 9.71
N ASP A 24 4.84 -1.61 9.03
CA ASP A 24 4.55 -3.04 8.88
C ASP A 24 4.30 -3.72 10.23
N LYS A 25 5.20 -3.51 11.21
CA LYS A 25 5.04 -4.05 12.58
C LYS A 25 3.73 -3.58 13.24
N ARG A 26 3.36 -2.31 13.08
CA ARG A 26 2.11 -1.77 13.62
C ARG A 26 0.89 -2.37 12.94
N VAL A 27 0.92 -2.50 11.61
CA VAL A 27 -0.16 -3.08 10.81
C VAL A 27 -0.37 -4.55 11.18
N ARG A 28 0.70 -5.35 11.32
CA ARG A 28 0.59 -6.75 11.80
C ARG A 28 -0.13 -6.86 13.13
N LYS A 29 0.27 -6.05 14.11
CA LYS A 29 -0.37 -6.02 15.42
C LYS A 29 -1.84 -5.59 15.34
N TRP A 30 -2.14 -4.54 14.59
CA TRP A 30 -3.53 -4.06 14.40
C TRP A 30 -4.41 -5.09 13.66
N ALA A 31 -3.83 -5.82 12.72
CA ALA A 31 -4.50 -6.84 11.96
C ALA A 31 -4.63 -8.19 12.69
N ASN A 32 -3.99 -8.34 13.85
CA ASN A 32 -3.78 -9.63 14.51
C ASN A 32 -3.17 -10.67 13.53
N ALA A 33 -2.13 -10.23 12.83
CA ALA A 33 -1.42 -10.95 11.77
C ALA A 33 0.07 -11.08 12.13
N GLU A 34 0.36 -11.64 13.30
CA GLU A 34 1.73 -11.78 13.80
C GLU A 34 2.41 -13.03 13.24
N ASP A 35 1.68 -14.15 13.17
CA ASP A 35 2.19 -15.42 12.64
C ASP A 35 2.13 -15.50 11.11
N LYS A 36 1.04 -15.00 10.53
CA LYS A 36 0.81 -15.00 9.08
C LYS A 36 -0.08 -13.83 8.63
N PRO A 37 0.03 -13.38 7.37
CA PRO A 37 -0.86 -12.40 6.78
C PRO A 37 -2.33 -12.86 6.84
N ASN A 38 -3.23 -11.90 6.88
CA ASN A 38 -4.66 -12.16 6.80
C ASN A 38 -5.35 -11.05 5.98
N ALA A 39 -6.67 -11.18 5.79
CA ALA A 39 -7.45 -10.23 5.02
C ALA A 39 -7.34 -8.79 5.53
N LYS A 40 -7.15 -8.59 6.85
CA LYS A 40 -7.03 -7.27 7.47
C LYS A 40 -5.64 -6.66 7.23
N TYR A 41 -4.58 -7.46 7.28
CA TYR A 41 -3.22 -7.03 6.93
C TYR A 41 -3.14 -6.57 5.47
N ARG A 42 -3.82 -7.28 4.56
CA ARG A 42 -3.88 -6.97 3.13
C ARG A 42 -4.33 -5.53 2.84
N GLU A 43 -5.18 -4.94 3.68
CA GLU A 43 -5.75 -3.61 3.47
C GLU A 43 -4.68 -2.49 3.44
N ALA A 44 -3.50 -2.75 4.00
CA ALA A 44 -2.41 -1.78 4.04
C ALA A 44 -1.56 -1.70 2.76
N PHE A 45 -1.83 -2.55 1.77
CA PHE A 45 -1.02 -2.73 0.57
C PHE A 45 -1.86 -2.50 -0.68
N SER A 46 -1.25 -2.04 -1.78
CA SER A 46 -1.96 -1.92 -3.07
C SER A 46 -1.89 -3.18 -3.94
N TRP A 47 -1.02 -4.13 -3.61
CA TRP A 47 -0.88 -5.40 -4.33
C TRP A 47 -0.39 -6.53 -3.41
N TYR A 48 -0.82 -7.76 -3.69
CA TYR A 48 -0.25 -8.97 -3.09
C TYR A 48 -0.22 -10.14 -4.06
N ASP A 49 0.74 -11.05 -3.88
CA ASP A 49 0.77 -12.33 -4.57
C ASP A 49 -0.26 -13.29 -3.95
N ALA A 50 -1.20 -13.77 -4.76
CA ALA A 50 -2.24 -14.67 -4.29
C ALA A 50 -1.75 -16.12 -4.15
N ASP A 51 -0.70 -16.49 -4.90
CA ASP A 51 -0.13 -17.84 -4.84
C ASP A 51 0.70 -18.02 -3.55
N ASP A 52 1.25 -16.93 -3.01
CA ASP A 52 2.03 -16.88 -1.77
C ASP A 52 1.31 -16.09 -0.65
N ALA A 53 -0.03 -16.11 -0.60
CA ALA A 53 -0.81 -15.22 0.27
C ALA A 53 -0.56 -15.40 1.79
N ASP A 54 0.02 -16.51 2.20
CA ASP A 54 0.42 -16.82 3.59
C ASP A 54 1.82 -16.28 3.95
N GLU A 55 2.54 -15.69 2.99
CA GLU A 55 3.87 -15.11 3.19
C GLU A 55 3.81 -13.58 3.27
N PHE A 56 4.43 -12.99 4.29
CA PHE A 56 4.44 -11.53 4.42
C PHE A 56 5.12 -10.82 3.24
N GLY A 57 6.12 -11.47 2.62
CA GLY A 57 6.82 -10.97 1.44
C GLY A 57 5.95 -10.89 0.18
N ALA A 58 4.80 -11.57 0.14
CA ALA A 58 3.87 -11.51 -0.97
C ALA A 58 3.16 -10.15 -1.07
N TYR A 59 3.11 -9.36 0.00
CA TYR A 59 2.38 -8.10 0.08
C TYR A 59 3.32 -6.93 -0.23
N LYS A 60 3.06 -6.23 -1.35
CA LYS A 60 3.95 -5.20 -1.88
C LYS A 60 3.24 -3.85 -1.91
N LEU A 61 4.04 -2.79 -2.03
CA LEU A 61 3.56 -1.41 -2.14
C LEU A 61 2.68 -1.01 -0.93
N PRO A 62 3.25 -0.96 0.28
CA PRO A 62 2.54 -0.48 1.45
C PRO A 62 2.12 0.97 1.25
N ILE A 63 0.86 1.27 1.55
CA ILE A 63 0.25 2.59 1.42
C ILE A 63 -0.28 3.15 2.74
N ALA A 64 -0.28 2.35 3.81
CA ALA A 64 -0.94 2.68 5.06
C ALA A 64 -0.08 2.43 6.30
N ASP A 65 -0.49 3.03 7.41
CA ASP A 65 0.06 2.83 8.74
C ASP A 65 -1.05 2.96 9.77
N VAL A 66 -0.83 2.43 10.97
CA VAL A 66 -1.75 2.56 12.10
C VAL A 66 -1.47 3.86 12.84
N VAL A 67 -2.43 4.78 12.80
CA VAL A 67 -2.36 6.09 13.46
C VAL A 67 -3.55 6.22 14.40
N ASN A 68 -3.27 6.41 15.70
CA ASN A 68 -4.29 6.48 16.76
C ASN A 68 -5.25 5.26 16.76
N GLY A 69 -4.72 4.07 16.51
CA GLY A 69 -5.49 2.81 16.52
C GLY A 69 -6.26 2.49 15.23
N GLU A 70 -6.21 3.38 14.23
CA GLU A 70 -6.91 3.24 12.95
C GLU A 70 -5.91 3.10 11.80
N LEU A 71 -6.21 2.23 10.82
CA LEU A 71 -5.43 2.14 9.60
C LEU A 71 -5.72 3.34 8.71
N LYS A 72 -4.69 4.12 8.37
CA LYS A 72 -4.79 5.31 7.54
C LYS A 72 -3.86 5.22 6.35
N ALA A 73 -4.34 5.64 5.18
CA ALA A 73 -3.45 5.85 4.04
C ALA A 73 -2.50 7.01 4.35
N VAL A 74 -1.19 6.75 4.24
CA VAL A 74 -0.15 7.72 4.57
C VAL A 74 0.36 8.35 3.28
N PRO A 75 0.33 9.69 3.14
CA PRO A 75 0.71 10.33 1.88
C PRO A 75 2.12 9.98 1.41
N ARG A 76 3.10 9.96 2.33
CA ARG A 76 4.47 9.51 2.02
C ARG A 76 4.54 8.07 1.52
N ALA A 77 3.70 7.17 2.04
CA ALA A 77 3.65 5.78 1.61
C ALA A 77 3.04 5.64 0.21
N VAL A 78 1.93 6.36 -0.05
CA VAL A 78 1.29 6.43 -1.38
C VAL A 78 2.26 6.95 -2.43
N PHE A 79 2.99 8.03 -2.13
CA PHE A 79 4.00 8.58 -3.05
C PHE A 79 5.18 7.64 -3.26
N ALA A 80 5.64 6.96 -2.20
CA ALA A 80 6.70 5.96 -2.32
C ALA A 80 6.26 4.78 -3.19
N ALA A 81 5.03 4.29 -3.02
CA ALA A 81 4.49 3.22 -3.85
C ALA A 81 4.40 3.63 -5.33
N ALA A 82 3.92 4.84 -5.63
CA ALA A 82 3.88 5.35 -7.00
C ALA A 82 5.29 5.57 -7.59
N ALA A 83 6.25 6.06 -6.81
CA ALA A 83 7.63 6.17 -7.27
C ALA A 83 8.22 4.79 -7.63
N VAL A 84 7.92 3.75 -6.86
CA VAL A 84 8.33 2.37 -7.17
C VAL A 84 7.66 1.87 -8.45
N MET A 85 6.38 2.20 -8.69
CA MET A 85 5.71 1.90 -9.97
C MET A 85 6.40 2.55 -11.17
N GLU A 86 7.05 3.70 -10.96
CA GLU A 86 7.82 4.43 -11.97
C GLU A 86 9.32 4.08 -11.95
N GLY A 87 9.71 2.97 -11.31
CA GLY A 87 11.06 2.41 -11.37
C GLY A 87 12.02 2.84 -10.25
N ALA A 88 11.57 3.62 -9.27
CA ALA A 88 12.38 3.91 -8.10
C ALA A 88 12.76 2.60 -7.37
N ARG A 89 13.97 2.55 -6.80
CA ARG A 89 14.51 1.38 -6.10
C ARG A 89 14.56 0.09 -6.95
N GLY A 90 14.62 0.22 -8.28
CA GLY A 90 14.63 -0.92 -9.20
C GLY A 90 13.24 -1.43 -9.59
N GLY A 91 12.18 -0.73 -9.18
CA GLY A 91 10.81 -1.08 -9.51
C GLY A 91 10.22 -2.15 -8.59
N VAL A 92 9.11 -2.74 -9.04
CA VAL A 92 8.42 -3.83 -8.34
C VAL A 92 8.09 -4.93 -9.34
N ASP A 93 8.35 -6.17 -8.94
CA ASP A 93 8.00 -7.34 -9.74
C ASP A 93 6.50 -7.64 -9.63
N LEU A 94 5.78 -7.39 -10.72
CA LEU A 94 4.33 -7.54 -10.86
C LEU A 94 4.01 -8.15 -12.24
N PRO A 95 2.99 -9.02 -12.35
CA PRO A 95 2.45 -9.41 -13.64
C PRO A 95 1.97 -8.18 -14.43
N LYS A 96 2.26 -8.11 -15.73
CA LYS A 96 1.87 -6.97 -16.58
C LYS A 96 0.38 -6.62 -16.50
N LYS A 97 -0.47 -7.64 -16.36
CA LYS A 97 -1.93 -7.52 -16.23
C LYS A 97 -2.38 -6.76 -14.96
N ASP A 98 -1.53 -6.69 -13.94
CA ASP A 98 -1.87 -6.06 -12.65
C ASP A 98 -1.42 -4.59 -12.58
N ILE A 99 -0.48 -4.17 -13.44
CA ILE A 99 0.12 -2.83 -13.44
C ILE A 99 -0.96 -1.74 -13.49
N GLU A 100 -1.87 -1.82 -14.45
CA GLU A 100 -2.96 -0.85 -14.63
C GLU A 100 -3.89 -0.82 -13.42
N GLY A 101 -4.16 -1.98 -12.80
CA GLY A 101 -5.00 -2.08 -11.60
C GLY A 101 -4.33 -1.41 -10.39
N VAL A 102 -3.02 -1.60 -10.20
CA VAL A 102 -2.26 -0.94 -9.14
C VAL A 102 -2.17 0.57 -9.37
N LYS A 103 -1.90 1.01 -10.61
CA LYS A 103 -1.91 2.43 -10.97
C LYS A 103 -3.28 3.06 -10.69
N GLY A 104 -4.37 2.41 -11.12
CA GLY A 104 -5.73 2.87 -10.81
C GLY A 104 -6.03 2.93 -9.31
N HIS A 105 -5.55 1.96 -8.52
CA HIS A 105 -5.72 1.97 -7.07
C HIS A 105 -4.98 3.14 -6.41
N LEU A 106 -3.73 3.39 -6.79
CA LEU A 106 -2.94 4.51 -6.30
C LEU A 106 -3.50 5.86 -6.77
N ALA A 107 -3.96 5.97 -8.02
CA ALA A 107 -4.56 7.19 -8.58
C ALA A 107 -5.76 7.67 -7.75
N ARG A 108 -6.57 6.74 -7.21
CA ARG A 108 -7.68 7.10 -6.29
C ARG A 108 -7.19 7.74 -4.99
N TYR A 109 -6.06 7.30 -4.44
CA TYR A 109 -5.46 7.94 -3.26
C TYR A 109 -4.81 9.28 -3.62
N TYR A 110 -4.19 9.41 -4.79
CA TYR A 110 -3.70 10.68 -5.31
C TYR A 110 -4.83 11.71 -5.43
N ALA A 111 -5.95 11.33 -6.05
CA ALA A 111 -7.15 12.16 -6.11
C ALA A 111 -7.67 12.56 -4.71
N LYS A 112 -7.71 11.63 -3.75
CA LYS A 112 -8.08 11.91 -2.36
C LYS A 112 -7.13 12.91 -1.69
N LEU A 113 -5.86 12.94 -2.10
CA LEU A 113 -4.83 13.86 -1.63
C LEU A 113 -4.83 15.21 -2.36
N GLY A 114 -5.65 15.38 -3.39
CA GLY A 114 -5.60 16.55 -4.28
C GLY A 114 -4.34 16.60 -5.14
N GLU A 115 -3.78 15.44 -5.47
CA GLU A 115 -2.54 15.28 -6.23
C GLU A 115 -2.78 14.53 -7.54
N GLU A 116 -1.89 14.72 -8.51
CA GLU A 116 -1.88 13.97 -9.77
C GLU A 116 -0.78 12.89 -9.75
N PRO A 117 -1.10 11.62 -10.06
CA PRO A 117 -0.12 10.55 -10.07
C PRO A 117 0.93 10.74 -11.18
N PRO A 118 2.15 10.20 -10.99
CA PRO A 118 3.28 10.52 -11.87
C PRO A 118 3.12 10.07 -13.33
N TRP A 119 2.25 9.08 -13.61
CA TRP A 119 1.97 8.60 -14.97
C TRP A 119 0.84 9.35 -15.69
N GLU A 120 0.21 10.32 -15.05
CA GLU A 120 -0.82 11.19 -15.66
C GLU A 120 -0.30 12.63 -15.90
N ARG A 121 0.98 12.87 -15.61
CA ARG A 121 1.66 14.17 -15.77
C ARG A 121 2.26 14.38 -17.16
#